data_AF-D2VXQ5-F1
#
_entry.id   AF-D2VXQ5-F1
#
_cell.length_a   1.000
_cell.length_b   1.000
_cell.length_c   1.000
_cell.angle_alpha   90.00
_cell.angle_beta   90.00
_cell.angle_gamma   90.00
#
_symmetry.space_group_name_H-M   'P 1'
#
loop_
_entity.id
_entity.type
_entity.pdbx_description
1 polymer ?
#
loop_
_entity_poly.entity_id
_entity_poly.type
_entity_poly.pdbx_seq_one_letter_code
_entity_poly.pdbx_strand_id
1 'polypeptide(L)'
;MAMFVRDYPRVKELYTKLYEGSIEQSWTSILGKRFSEDEFDWIYDLETELPLNINGMYNIFKSITTKQTKDEIIDICDDEMVKSPLNPYIPLMKGVLFNNSESINQALEILKNSKQINIDTLHRIHQSNLYNNETTKERINDLKFTPILFWKCHFENSNSNVSDWIHQIETHSRFPTHYNLIQLGLTSSFRNGNYTRVLDFIQLMKHYESQIPTDELFESIMLGIEAARKLNRENELKSFIEMLIDKHGDNSPFPSLLQNLTNIESIS
;
A
#
# COMPACT_ATOMS: atom_id res chain seq x y z
N MET A 1 5.87 -12.82 -4.89
CA MET A 1 7.07 -13.39 -4.22
C MET A 1 7.49 -14.72 -4.83
N ALA A 2 6.71 -15.80 -4.75
CA ALA A 2 7.12 -17.13 -5.24
C ALA A 2 7.51 -17.16 -6.74
N MET A 3 6.75 -16.49 -7.62
CA MET A 3 7.13 -16.36 -9.04
C MET A 3 8.47 -15.65 -9.21
N PHE A 4 8.71 -14.56 -8.47
CA PHE A 4 9.97 -13.83 -8.54
C PHE A 4 11.15 -14.70 -8.12
N VAL A 5 11.03 -15.44 -7.01
CA VAL A 5 12.09 -16.36 -6.54
C VAL A 5 12.38 -17.44 -7.56
N ARG A 6 11.34 -17.98 -8.23
CA ARG A 6 11.51 -18.99 -9.28
C ARG A 6 12.19 -18.43 -10.52
N ASP A 7 11.76 -17.25 -10.98
CA ASP A 7 12.13 -16.73 -12.29
C ASP A 7 13.43 -15.93 -12.26
N TYR A 8 13.77 -15.27 -11.15
CA TYR A 8 14.96 -14.41 -11.04
C TYR A 8 16.27 -15.12 -11.42
N PRO A 9 16.61 -16.32 -10.91
CA PRO A 9 17.86 -16.99 -11.29
C PRO A 9 17.91 -17.34 -12.79
N ARG A 10 16.77 -17.78 -13.35
CA ARG A 10 16.63 -18.11 -14.77
C ARG A 10 16.79 -16.87 -15.64
N VAL A 11 16.18 -15.75 -15.25
CA VAL A 11 16.32 -14.49 -15.99
C VAL A 11 17.76 -14.00 -15.88
N LYS A 12 18.35 -13.94 -14.68
CA LYS A 12 19.76 -13.53 -14.51
C LYS A 12 20.69 -14.32 -15.43
N GLU A 13 20.54 -15.63 -15.48
CA GLU A 13 21.32 -16.50 -16.37
C GLU A 13 21.22 -16.11 -17.86
N LEU A 14 20.02 -15.79 -18.35
CA LEU A 14 19.79 -15.38 -19.75
C LEU A 14 20.53 -14.10 -20.14
N TYR A 15 20.81 -13.21 -19.19
CA TYR A 15 21.43 -11.90 -19.44
C TYR A 15 22.92 -11.85 -19.07
N THR A 16 23.42 -12.83 -18.31
CA THR A 16 24.82 -12.87 -17.83
C THR A 16 25.66 -13.97 -18.50
N LYS A 17 25.07 -15.10 -18.94
CA LYS A 17 25.81 -16.19 -19.59
C LYS A 17 25.96 -16.02 -21.10
N LEU A 18 27.01 -16.64 -21.65
CA LEU A 18 27.20 -16.80 -23.09
C LEU A 18 26.17 -17.80 -23.62
N TYR A 19 25.40 -17.39 -24.62
CA TYR A 19 24.53 -18.32 -25.35
C TYR A 19 25.40 -19.17 -26.28
N GLU A 20 25.35 -20.50 -26.16
CA GLU A 20 26.11 -21.43 -27.03
C GLU A 20 25.44 -21.63 -28.41
N GLY A 21 24.28 -21.02 -28.66
CA GLY A 21 23.57 -21.01 -29.95
C GLY A 21 23.93 -19.81 -30.85
N SER A 22 23.22 -19.63 -31.98
CA SER A 22 23.51 -18.51 -32.88
C SER A 22 23.27 -17.16 -32.18
N ILE A 23 24.26 -16.27 -32.29
CA ILE A 23 24.26 -14.93 -31.68
C ILE A 23 23.00 -14.13 -32.04
N GLU A 24 22.48 -14.32 -33.26
CA GLU A 24 21.28 -13.68 -33.80
C GLU A 24 19.98 -13.98 -33.02
N GLN A 25 19.98 -14.99 -32.13
CA GLN A 25 18.80 -15.39 -31.33
C GLN A 25 18.92 -15.07 -29.83
N SER A 26 20.03 -14.50 -29.38
CA SER A 26 20.28 -14.22 -27.96
C SER A 26 19.73 -12.85 -27.52
N TRP A 27 19.24 -12.70 -26.29
CA TRP A 27 18.83 -11.39 -25.75
C TRP A 27 19.97 -10.35 -25.76
N THR A 28 21.22 -10.82 -25.69
CA THR A 28 22.42 -10.00 -25.81
C THR A 28 22.59 -9.38 -27.20
N SER A 29 22.09 -10.00 -28.28
CA SER A 29 22.10 -9.37 -29.61
C SER A 29 20.95 -8.38 -29.79
N ILE A 30 19.80 -8.61 -29.14
CA ILE A 30 18.67 -7.67 -29.11
C ILE A 30 19.04 -6.38 -28.36
N LEU A 31 19.74 -6.51 -27.22
CA LEU A 31 20.10 -5.36 -26.37
C LEU A 31 21.47 -4.76 -26.68
N GLY A 32 22.31 -5.43 -27.48
CA GLY A 32 23.65 -4.97 -27.83
C GLY A 32 24.64 -4.88 -26.65
N LYS A 33 24.25 -5.35 -25.45
CA LYS A 33 25.09 -5.37 -24.24
C LYS A 33 24.93 -6.69 -23.49
N ARG A 34 26.03 -7.15 -22.89
CA ARG A 34 26.06 -8.18 -21.86
C ARG A 34 26.26 -7.52 -20.49
N PHE A 35 25.49 -7.95 -19.49
CA PHE A 35 25.66 -7.50 -18.11
C PHE A 35 26.61 -8.44 -17.37
N SER A 36 27.46 -7.90 -16.50
CA SER A 36 28.08 -8.72 -15.45
C SER A 36 27.03 -9.22 -14.45
N GLU A 37 27.36 -10.24 -13.66
CA GLU A 37 26.43 -10.73 -12.63
C GLU A 37 26.06 -9.64 -11.61
N ASP A 38 27.01 -8.76 -11.29
CA ASP A 38 26.79 -7.63 -10.40
C ASP A 38 25.97 -6.54 -11.09
N GLU A 39 26.28 -6.19 -12.34
CA GLU A 39 25.54 -5.15 -13.08
C GLU A 39 24.06 -5.50 -13.27
N PHE A 40 23.73 -6.78 -13.43
CA PHE A 40 22.34 -7.22 -13.57
C PHE A 40 21.52 -6.95 -12.31
N ASP A 41 22.16 -7.02 -11.14
CA ASP A 41 21.49 -6.90 -9.85
C ASP A 41 21.16 -5.46 -9.47
N TRP A 42 21.75 -4.49 -10.16
CA TRP A 42 21.54 -3.07 -9.90
C TRP A 42 20.67 -2.44 -10.98
N ILE A 43 19.54 -1.89 -10.54
CA ILE A 43 18.69 -1.05 -11.38
C ILE A 43 18.58 0.33 -10.75
N TYR A 44 18.40 1.35 -11.57
CA TYR A 44 18.04 2.67 -11.07
C TYR A 44 16.53 2.81 -11.07
N ASP A 45 16.02 3.23 -9.92
CA ASP A 45 14.63 3.62 -9.80
C ASP A 45 14.36 4.83 -10.69
N LEU A 46 13.46 4.71 -11.68
CA LEU A 46 13.25 5.75 -12.69
C LEU A 46 12.68 7.07 -12.13
N GLU A 47 12.07 7.05 -10.94
CA GLU A 47 11.41 8.23 -10.37
C GLU A 47 12.30 8.93 -9.32
N THR A 48 13.12 8.17 -8.61
CA THR A 48 13.96 8.66 -7.49
C THR A 48 15.45 8.62 -7.79
N GLU A 49 15.84 7.98 -8.91
CA GLU A 49 17.22 7.66 -9.28
C GLU A 49 18.00 6.91 -8.19
N LEU A 50 17.29 6.30 -7.24
CA LEU A 50 17.90 5.49 -6.20
C LEU A 50 18.40 4.17 -6.79
N PRO A 51 19.60 3.71 -6.41
CA PRO A 51 20.07 2.39 -6.79
C PRO A 51 19.27 1.33 -6.03
N LEU A 52 18.61 0.45 -6.76
CA LEU A 52 17.89 -0.70 -6.22
C LEU A 52 18.67 -1.97 -6.52
N ASN A 53 18.93 -2.74 -5.48
CA ASN A 53 19.53 -4.06 -5.61
C ASN A 53 18.43 -5.12 -5.63
N ILE A 54 18.19 -5.73 -6.80
CA ILE A 54 17.16 -6.76 -6.97
C ILE A 54 17.57 -8.12 -6.40
N ASN A 55 18.88 -8.37 -6.25
CA ASN A 55 19.38 -9.59 -5.61
C ASN A 55 19.08 -9.59 -4.11
N GLY A 56 19.19 -8.44 -3.44
CA GLY A 56 18.79 -8.33 -2.04
C GLY A 56 17.32 -8.64 -1.83
N MET A 57 16.44 -8.15 -2.72
CA MET A 57 15.02 -8.52 -2.72
C MET A 57 14.80 -10.01 -2.98
N TYR A 58 15.61 -10.62 -3.86
CA TYR A 58 15.58 -12.06 -4.10
C TYR A 58 15.97 -12.87 -2.86
N ASN A 59 17.03 -12.48 -2.16
CA ASN A 59 17.47 -13.17 -0.93
C ASN A 59 16.38 -13.15 0.15
N ILE A 60 15.72 -12.01 0.33
CA ILE A 60 14.60 -11.85 1.28
C ILE A 60 13.37 -12.66 0.85
N PHE A 61 12.98 -12.63 -0.42
CA PHE A 61 11.83 -13.42 -0.86
C PHE A 61 12.13 -14.92 -0.84
N LYS A 62 13.36 -15.32 -1.15
CA LYS A 62 13.79 -16.71 -1.10
C LYS A 62 13.68 -17.23 0.33
N SER A 63 14.23 -16.53 1.32
CA SER A 63 14.18 -16.93 2.74
C SER A 63 12.75 -17.16 3.24
N ILE A 64 11.82 -16.26 2.87
CA ILE A 64 10.39 -16.39 3.16
C ILE A 64 9.81 -17.63 2.48
N THR A 65 10.08 -17.84 1.19
CA THR A 65 9.53 -19.00 0.45
C THR A 65 10.10 -20.34 0.93
N THR A 66 11.32 -20.35 1.45
CA THR A 66 11.95 -21.53 2.06
C THR A 66 11.57 -21.73 3.52
N LYS A 67 10.67 -20.90 4.07
CA LYS A 67 10.17 -20.96 5.46
C LYS A 67 11.30 -20.90 6.50
N GLN A 68 12.28 -20.04 6.28
CA GLN A 68 13.26 -19.71 7.31
C GLN A 68 12.57 -19.08 8.52
N THR A 69 13.24 -19.16 9.67
CA THR A 69 12.75 -18.56 10.91
C THR A 69 12.68 -17.03 10.78
N LYS A 70 11.86 -16.41 11.64
CA LYS A 70 11.72 -14.95 11.68
C LYS A 70 13.09 -14.26 11.86
N ASP A 71 13.91 -14.76 12.77
CA ASP A 71 15.21 -14.15 13.10
C ASP A 71 16.19 -14.27 11.93
N GLU A 72 16.25 -15.42 11.26
CA GLU A 72 17.07 -15.60 10.05
C GLU A 72 16.68 -14.65 8.92
N ILE A 73 15.37 -14.39 8.73
CA ILE A 73 14.92 -13.45 7.69
C ILE A 73 15.26 -12.01 8.08
N ILE A 74 15.21 -11.67 9.37
CA ILE A 74 15.63 -10.35 9.86
C ILE A 74 17.12 -10.13 9.61
N ASP A 75 17.97 -11.12 9.93
CA ASP A 75 19.41 -11.05 9.68
C ASP A 75 19.71 -10.85 8.18
N ILE A 76 18.98 -11.55 7.31
CA ILE A 76 19.09 -11.36 5.84
C ILE A 76 18.68 -9.95 5.44
N CYS A 77 17.59 -9.40 5.98
CA CYS A 77 17.21 -8.01 5.71
C CYS A 77 18.32 -7.04 6.13
N ASP A 78 18.92 -7.23 7.31
CA ASP A 78 19.98 -6.36 7.82
C ASP A 78 21.25 -6.43 6.98
N ASP A 79 21.67 -7.63 6.57
CA ASP A 79 22.79 -7.82 5.66
C ASP A 79 22.56 -7.12 4.31
N GLU A 80 21.35 -7.25 3.74
CA GLU A 80 21.02 -6.61 2.47
C GLU A 80 20.87 -5.08 2.59
N MET A 81 20.45 -4.56 3.75
CA MET A 81 20.46 -3.13 4.04
C MET A 81 21.89 -2.57 4.10
N VAL A 82 22.85 -3.32 4.65
CA VAL A 82 24.27 -2.90 4.67
C VAL A 82 24.84 -2.87 3.25
N LYS A 83 24.51 -3.85 2.41
CA LYS A 83 24.97 -3.91 1.01
C LYS A 83 24.32 -2.82 0.14
N SER A 84 23.07 -2.47 0.42
CA SER A 84 22.25 -1.57 -0.39
C SER A 84 21.57 -0.48 0.46
N PRO A 85 22.34 0.42 1.10
CA PRO A 85 21.82 1.35 2.11
C PRO A 85 20.87 2.40 1.56
N LEU A 86 20.85 2.61 0.24
CA LEU A 86 19.98 3.55 -0.44
C LEU A 86 18.75 2.89 -1.08
N ASN A 87 18.56 1.58 -0.90
CA ASN A 87 17.37 0.88 -1.38
C ASN A 87 16.25 0.96 -0.33
N PRO A 88 15.18 1.76 -0.55
CA PRO A 88 14.13 1.97 0.46
C PRO A 88 13.22 0.74 0.62
N TYR A 89 13.21 -0.19 -0.32
CA TYR A 89 12.30 -1.33 -0.30
C TYR A 89 12.73 -2.42 0.69
N ILE A 90 14.02 -2.55 0.97
CA ILE A 90 14.53 -3.52 1.94
C ILE A 90 14.05 -3.18 3.36
N PRO A 91 14.30 -1.98 3.91
CA PRO A 91 13.77 -1.61 5.21
C PRO A 91 12.24 -1.55 5.24
N LEU A 92 11.58 -1.20 4.12
CA LEU A 92 10.12 -1.33 4.00
C LEU A 92 9.68 -2.79 4.21
N MET A 93 10.30 -3.76 3.52
CA MET A 93 9.96 -5.17 3.66
C MET A 93 10.18 -5.66 5.09
N LYS A 94 11.29 -5.29 5.73
CA LYS A 94 11.55 -5.59 7.14
C LYS A 94 10.46 -5.02 8.05
N GLY A 95 10.07 -3.77 7.82
CA GLY A 95 9.01 -3.10 8.57
C GLY A 95 7.65 -3.79 8.44
N VAL A 96 7.25 -4.14 7.22
CA VAL A 96 5.96 -4.80 6.93
C VAL A 96 5.90 -6.23 7.45
N LEU A 97 6.95 -7.02 7.24
CA LEU A 97 6.95 -8.44 7.60
C LEU A 97 7.04 -8.67 9.12
N PHE A 98 7.69 -7.76 9.84
CA PHE A 98 8.03 -7.95 11.25
C PHE A 98 7.45 -6.89 12.17
N ASN A 99 6.55 -6.05 11.67
CA ASN A 99 5.93 -4.94 12.39
C ASN A 99 6.98 -4.01 13.03
N ASN A 100 7.99 -3.62 12.26
CA ASN A 100 9.08 -2.75 12.71
C ASN A 100 8.90 -1.33 12.17
N SER A 101 8.38 -0.43 12.99
CA SER A 101 8.15 0.98 12.63
C SER A 101 9.45 1.76 12.38
N GLU A 102 10.55 1.42 13.05
CA GLU A 102 11.85 2.03 12.82
C GLU A 102 12.33 1.79 11.39
N SER A 103 12.19 0.57 10.88
CA SER A 103 12.52 0.23 9.50
C SER A 103 11.64 1.00 8.49
N ILE A 104 10.36 1.24 8.80
CA ILE A 104 9.51 2.08 7.95
C ILE A 104 10.02 3.53 7.93
N ASN A 105 10.44 4.08 9.08
CA ASN A 105 11.00 5.42 9.15
C ASN A 105 12.33 5.53 8.39
N GLN A 106 13.18 4.50 8.45
CA GLN A 106 14.40 4.43 7.65
C GLN A 106 14.09 4.45 6.14
N ALA A 107 13.09 3.70 5.68
CA ALA A 107 12.66 3.71 4.27
C ALA A 107 12.20 5.11 3.81
N LEU A 108 11.44 5.82 4.65
CA LEU A 108 10.99 7.19 4.37
C LEU A 108 12.16 8.19 4.35
N GLU A 109 13.12 8.07 5.27
CA GLU A 109 14.30 8.94 5.27
C GLU A 109 15.19 8.71 4.04
N ILE A 110 15.32 7.47 3.55
CA ILE A 110 16.01 7.19 2.27
C ILE A 110 15.31 7.92 1.12
N LEU A 111 13.98 7.81 1.01
CA LEU A 111 13.22 8.51 -0.04
C LEU A 111 13.31 10.03 0.08
N LYS A 112 13.21 10.57 1.29
CA LYS A 112 13.32 12.01 1.56
C LYS A 112 14.69 12.58 1.20
N ASN A 113 15.74 11.80 1.39
CA ASN A 113 17.12 12.18 1.05
C ASN A 113 17.50 11.81 -0.40
N SER A 114 16.62 11.14 -1.14
CA SER A 114 16.83 10.91 -2.57
C SER A 114 16.81 12.24 -3.32
N LYS A 115 17.68 12.38 -4.32
CA LYS A 115 17.60 13.53 -5.22
C LYS A 115 16.30 13.38 -5.99
N GLN A 116 15.27 14.16 -5.63
CA GLN A 116 14.06 14.31 -6.45
C GLN A 116 14.47 14.85 -7.83
N ILE A 117 14.74 13.97 -8.80
CA ILE A 117 14.95 14.37 -10.19
C ILE A 117 13.60 14.32 -10.92
N ASN A 118 12.93 15.45 -10.71
CA ASN A 118 12.15 16.24 -11.65
C ASN A 118 10.75 15.73 -12.07
N ILE A 119 9.74 16.29 -11.40
CA ILE A 119 8.36 16.43 -11.90
C ILE A 119 8.34 16.95 -13.37
N ASP A 120 9.33 17.75 -13.80
CA ASP A 120 9.44 18.19 -15.20
C ASP A 120 9.82 17.06 -16.18
N THR A 121 10.40 15.95 -15.74
CA THR A 121 10.65 14.78 -16.61
C THR A 121 9.36 14.01 -16.87
N LEU A 122 8.44 13.94 -15.89
CA LEU A 122 7.07 13.46 -16.08
C LEU A 122 6.26 14.41 -16.98
N HIS A 123 6.42 15.74 -16.84
CA HIS A 123 5.81 16.71 -17.75
C HIS A 123 6.29 16.57 -19.21
N ARG A 124 7.53 16.14 -19.48
CA ARG A 124 8.04 15.97 -20.86
C ARG A 124 7.46 14.76 -21.59
N ILE A 125 7.03 13.71 -20.88
CA ILE A 125 6.32 12.58 -21.48
C ILE A 125 4.83 12.93 -21.72
N HIS A 126 4.25 13.76 -20.85
CA HIS A 126 2.84 14.15 -20.92
C HIS A 126 2.51 15.21 -22.00
N GLN A 127 3.50 15.97 -22.49
CA GLN A 127 3.32 17.07 -23.45
C GLN A 127 3.19 16.66 -24.93
N SER A 128 3.00 15.38 -25.26
CA SER A 128 2.85 14.97 -26.66
C SER A 128 1.41 14.88 -27.17
N ASN A 129 0.37 15.07 -26.35
CA ASN A 129 -0.99 15.42 -26.81
C ASN A 129 -1.90 15.73 -25.62
N LEU A 130 -2.51 16.93 -25.62
CA LEU A 130 -3.79 17.33 -24.99
C LEU A 130 -3.71 18.75 -24.42
N TYR A 131 -3.45 19.73 -25.28
CA TYR A 131 -4.04 21.06 -25.10
C TYR A 131 -5.36 21.06 -25.85
N ASN A 132 -6.41 20.57 -25.19
CA ASN A 132 -7.77 21.09 -25.33
C ASN A 132 -8.67 20.48 -24.25
N ASN A 133 -9.10 21.36 -23.35
CA ASN A 133 -10.21 21.30 -22.40
C ASN A 133 -10.10 20.38 -21.17
N GLU A 134 -10.23 21.07 -20.03
CA GLU A 134 -10.69 20.64 -18.71
C GLU A 134 -9.99 19.45 -18.02
N THR A 135 -9.58 19.71 -16.77
CA THR A 135 -9.13 18.76 -15.74
C THR A 135 -7.80 18.04 -15.96
N THR A 136 -6.73 18.62 -15.40
CA THR A 136 -5.62 17.82 -14.85
C THR A 136 -5.00 18.55 -13.66
N LYS A 137 -5.63 18.38 -12.48
CA LYS A 137 -4.85 18.36 -11.23
C LYS A 137 -4.06 17.05 -11.27
N GLU A 138 -2.94 17.05 -11.98
CA GLU A 138 -2.10 15.86 -12.12
C GLU A 138 -1.65 15.42 -10.72
N ARG A 139 -2.24 14.32 -10.24
CA ARG A 139 -1.74 13.61 -9.07
C ARG A 139 -0.30 13.24 -9.38
N ILE A 140 0.63 13.77 -8.60
CA ILE A 140 2.02 13.31 -8.63
C ILE A 140 1.96 11.81 -8.36
N ASN A 141 2.39 11.03 -9.35
CA ASN A 141 2.46 9.57 -9.25
C ASN A 141 3.59 9.21 -8.28
N ASP A 142 3.35 9.33 -6.98
CA ASP A 142 4.29 8.84 -5.97
C ASP A 142 3.93 7.40 -5.61
N LEU A 143 4.23 6.49 -6.53
CA LEU A 143 4.00 5.05 -6.37
C LEU A 143 4.75 4.44 -5.17
N LYS A 144 5.61 5.21 -4.49
CA LYS A 144 6.62 4.68 -3.55
C LYS A 144 6.47 5.29 -2.17
N PHE A 145 6.35 6.61 -2.07
CA PHE A 145 6.08 7.29 -0.81
C PHE A 145 4.72 6.90 -0.26
N THR A 146 3.68 6.86 -1.09
CA THR A 146 2.31 6.64 -0.62
C THR A 146 2.12 5.25 0.01
N PRO A 147 2.62 4.14 -0.57
CA PRO A 147 2.59 2.84 0.10
C PRO A 147 3.42 2.79 1.40
N ILE A 148 4.58 3.46 1.46
CA ILE A 148 5.42 3.46 2.67
C ILE A 148 4.78 4.31 3.77
N LEU A 149 4.23 5.48 3.42
CA LEU A 149 3.49 6.34 4.34
C LEU A 149 2.23 5.64 4.86
N PHE A 150 1.55 4.84 4.03
CA PHE A 150 0.44 4.00 4.48
C PHE A 150 0.87 3.06 5.62
N TRP A 151 2.00 2.36 5.48
CA TRP A 151 2.51 1.49 6.54
C TRP A 151 2.91 2.26 7.80
N LYS A 152 3.46 3.48 7.65
CA LYS A 152 3.71 4.35 8.80
C LYS A 152 2.41 4.69 9.53
N CYS A 153 1.36 5.06 8.82
CA CYS A 153 0.05 5.33 9.42
C CYS A 153 -0.50 4.09 10.14
N HIS A 154 -0.34 2.90 9.54
CA HIS A 154 -0.78 1.65 10.13
C HIS A 154 -0.08 1.37 11.47
N PHE A 155 1.25 1.49 11.52
CA PHE A 155 2.03 1.23 12.75
C PHE A 155 1.89 2.33 13.80
N GLU A 156 1.73 3.57 13.37
CA GLU A 156 1.64 4.73 14.25
C GLU A 156 0.21 5.27 14.33
N ASN A 157 -0.83 4.44 14.24
CA ASN A 157 -2.24 4.86 14.20
C ASN A 157 -2.73 5.61 15.46
N SER A 158 -1.92 5.73 16.51
CA SER A 158 -2.18 6.57 17.68
C SER A 158 -1.49 7.94 17.63
N ASN A 159 -0.67 8.19 16.60
CA ASN A 159 0.06 9.44 16.42
C ASN A 159 -0.88 10.56 15.95
N SER A 160 -0.71 11.77 16.49
CA SER A 160 -1.53 12.94 16.16
C SER A 160 -1.46 13.32 14.67
N ASN A 161 -0.37 12.97 13.99
CA ASN A 161 -0.13 13.34 12.60
C ASN A 161 -0.78 12.37 11.59
N VAL A 162 -1.38 11.27 12.05
CA VAL A 162 -1.95 10.22 11.17
C VAL A 162 -3.01 10.79 10.24
N SER A 163 -3.82 11.74 10.70
CA SER A 163 -4.83 12.39 9.86
C SER A 163 -4.19 13.13 8.67
N ASP A 164 -3.10 13.85 8.90
CA ASP A 164 -2.40 14.58 7.84
C ASP A 164 -1.73 13.62 6.86
N TRP A 165 -1.20 12.50 7.35
CA TRP A 165 -0.62 11.46 6.50
C TRP A 165 -1.66 10.74 5.65
N ILE A 166 -2.83 10.41 6.20
CA ILE A 166 -3.96 9.87 5.44
C ILE A 166 -4.37 10.84 4.35
N HIS A 167 -4.48 12.14 4.66
CA HIS A 167 -4.83 13.15 3.66
C HIS A 167 -3.79 13.24 2.52
N GLN A 168 -2.51 13.12 2.84
CA GLN A 168 -1.45 13.04 1.82
C GLN A 168 -1.61 11.79 0.94
N ILE A 169 -1.90 10.63 1.54
CA ILE A 169 -2.17 9.38 0.80
C ILE A 169 -3.38 9.56 -0.11
N GLU A 170 -4.50 10.09 0.38
CA GLU A 170 -5.72 10.32 -0.42
C GLU A 170 -5.50 11.30 -1.58
N THR A 171 -4.62 12.29 -1.39
CA THR A 171 -4.34 13.32 -2.39
C THR A 171 -3.42 12.79 -3.50
N HIS A 172 -2.41 11.99 -3.14
CA HIS A 172 -1.32 11.62 -4.05
C HIS A 172 -1.36 10.16 -4.51
N SER A 173 -2.12 9.27 -3.85
CA SER A 173 -2.27 7.87 -4.28
C SER A 173 -2.97 7.75 -5.63
N ARG A 174 -2.53 6.76 -6.43
CA ARG A 174 -3.32 6.27 -7.57
C ARG A 174 -4.63 5.62 -7.14
N PHE A 175 -4.65 5.03 -5.96
CA PHE A 175 -5.78 4.32 -5.37
C PHE A 175 -6.17 4.97 -4.03
N PRO A 176 -6.72 6.19 -4.04
CA PRO A 176 -6.99 6.97 -2.83
C PRO A 176 -8.15 6.43 -1.99
N THR A 177 -8.78 5.35 -2.43
CA THR A 177 -9.96 4.74 -1.80
C THR A 177 -9.82 3.22 -1.70
N HIS A 178 -8.60 2.67 -1.65
CA HIS A 178 -8.45 1.24 -1.39
C HIS A 178 -8.93 0.88 0.03
N TYR A 179 -9.51 -0.30 0.20
CA TYR A 179 -10.13 -0.72 1.47
C TYR A 179 -9.26 -0.50 2.70
N ASN A 180 -7.99 -0.95 2.68
CA ASN A 180 -7.11 -0.79 3.84
C ASN A 180 -6.92 0.69 4.27
N LEU A 181 -6.94 1.64 3.33
CA LEU A 181 -6.87 3.07 3.63
C LEU A 181 -8.20 3.57 4.19
N ILE A 182 -9.32 3.07 3.69
CA ILE A 182 -10.66 3.38 4.24
C ILE A 182 -10.73 2.93 5.71
N GLN A 183 -10.29 1.71 6.02
CA GLN A 183 -10.32 1.17 7.38
C GLN A 183 -9.40 1.94 8.34
N LEU A 184 -8.18 2.25 7.89
CA LEU A 184 -7.25 3.09 8.63
C LEU A 184 -7.80 4.51 8.85
N GLY A 185 -8.37 5.10 7.80
CA GLY A 185 -9.02 6.40 7.83
C GLY A 185 -10.19 6.46 8.79
N LEU A 186 -11.04 5.44 8.75
CA LEU A 186 -12.20 5.27 9.62
C LEU A 186 -11.79 5.21 11.09
N THR A 187 -10.85 4.32 11.43
CA THR A 187 -10.39 4.15 12.82
C THR A 187 -9.68 5.39 13.36
N SER A 188 -8.83 6.03 12.55
CA SER A 188 -8.14 7.27 12.92
C SER A 188 -9.12 8.43 13.10
N SER A 189 -10.06 8.62 12.17
CA SER A 189 -11.08 9.68 12.24
C SER A 189 -11.96 9.54 13.47
N PHE A 190 -12.34 8.30 13.80
CA PHE A 190 -13.14 8.01 14.98
C PHE A 190 -12.41 8.40 16.27
N ARG A 191 -11.14 7.98 16.42
CA ARG A 191 -10.31 8.32 17.60
C ARG A 191 -10.13 9.84 17.77
N ASN A 192 -10.01 10.56 16.66
CA ASN A 192 -9.84 12.01 16.66
C ASN A 192 -11.17 12.78 16.78
N GLY A 193 -12.31 12.08 16.95
CA GLY A 193 -13.63 12.70 17.07
C GLY A 193 -14.15 13.33 15.78
N ASN A 194 -13.54 13.03 14.63
CA ASN A 194 -14.00 13.50 13.33
C ASN A 194 -15.10 12.57 12.79
N TYR A 195 -16.26 12.61 13.45
CA TYR A 195 -17.39 11.72 13.16
C TYR A 195 -17.95 11.91 11.75
N THR A 196 -17.85 13.11 11.16
CA THR A 196 -18.29 13.34 9.78
C THR A 196 -17.46 12.51 8.83
N ARG A 197 -16.14 12.49 9.02
CA ARG A 197 -15.22 11.72 8.18
C ARG A 197 -15.40 10.21 8.37
N VAL A 198 -15.78 9.75 9.57
CA VAL A 198 -16.15 8.34 9.80
C VAL A 198 -17.31 7.94 8.89
N LEU A 199 -18.37 8.76 8.80
CA LEU A 199 -19.51 8.48 7.93
C LEU A 199 -19.13 8.48 6.44
N ASP A 200 -18.25 9.41 6.01
CA ASP A 200 -17.71 9.40 4.64
C ASP A 200 -17.01 8.07 4.32
N PHE A 201 -16.19 7.56 5.25
CA PHE A 201 -15.50 6.28 5.06
C PHE A 201 -16.46 5.08 5.05
N ILE A 202 -17.50 5.08 5.87
CA ILE A 202 -18.55 4.05 5.81
C ILE A 202 -19.23 4.05 4.45
N GLN A 203 -19.55 5.22 3.90
CA GLN A 203 -20.15 5.32 2.58
C GLN A 203 -19.23 4.78 1.49
N LEU A 204 -17.93 5.06 1.57
CA LEU A 204 -16.93 4.49 0.65
C LEU A 204 -16.79 2.97 0.83
N MET A 205 -16.84 2.47 2.07
CA MET A 205 -16.71 1.06 2.40
C MET A 205 -17.82 0.20 1.77
N LYS A 206 -19.02 0.76 1.59
CA LYS A 206 -20.14 0.09 0.90
C LYS A 206 -19.75 -0.47 -0.47
N HIS A 207 -18.87 0.20 -1.22
CA HIS A 207 -18.41 -0.29 -2.53
C HIS A 207 -17.51 -1.52 -2.47
N TYR A 208 -16.93 -1.81 -1.30
CA TYR A 208 -15.98 -2.89 -1.08
C TYR A 208 -16.55 -4.01 -0.21
N GLU A 209 -17.80 -3.92 0.24
CA GLU A 209 -18.40 -4.86 1.22
C GLU A 209 -18.18 -6.34 0.87
N SER A 210 -18.27 -6.70 -0.40
CA SER A 210 -18.10 -8.08 -0.87
C SER A 210 -16.69 -8.64 -0.68
N GLN A 211 -15.70 -7.78 -0.44
CA GLN A 211 -14.30 -8.11 -0.24
C GLN A 211 -13.89 -8.07 1.23
N ILE A 212 -14.78 -7.62 2.12
CA ILE A 212 -14.50 -7.39 3.54
C ILE A 212 -15.01 -8.58 4.35
N PRO A 213 -14.20 -9.16 5.26
CA PRO A 213 -14.69 -10.16 6.20
C PRO A 213 -15.89 -9.66 7.00
N THR A 214 -16.90 -10.49 7.20
CA THR A 214 -18.15 -10.11 7.87
C THR A 214 -17.92 -9.46 9.24
N ASP A 215 -16.98 -9.99 10.02
CA ASP A 215 -16.64 -9.46 11.35
C ASP A 215 -16.01 -8.06 11.27
N GLU A 216 -15.08 -7.83 10.33
CA GLU A 216 -14.45 -6.52 10.12
C GLU A 216 -15.45 -5.47 9.60
N LEU A 217 -16.38 -5.89 8.74
CA LEU A 217 -17.46 -5.03 8.26
C LEU A 217 -18.41 -4.66 9.41
N PHE A 218 -18.74 -5.62 10.27
CA PHE A 218 -19.57 -5.39 11.45
C PHE A 218 -18.93 -4.38 12.41
N GLU A 219 -17.65 -4.57 12.76
CA GLU A 219 -16.89 -3.65 13.63
C GLU A 219 -16.82 -2.24 13.05
N SER A 220 -16.59 -2.13 11.73
CA SER A 220 -16.54 -0.84 11.05
C SER A 220 -17.89 -0.12 11.16
N ILE A 221 -18.99 -0.82 10.92
CA ILE A 221 -20.33 -0.23 11.01
C ILE A 221 -20.68 0.17 12.45
N MET A 222 -20.24 -0.58 13.46
CA MET A 222 -20.41 -0.18 14.87
C MET A 222 -19.79 1.20 15.16
N LEU A 223 -18.58 1.46 14.66
CA LEU A 223 -17.95 2.79 14.73
C LEU A 223 -18.76 3.85 13.97
N GLY A 224 -19.31 3.47 12.81
CA GLY A 224 -20.24 4.29 12.05
C GLY A 224 -21.50 4.67 12.85
N ILE A 225 -22.14 3.72 13.52
CA ILE A 225 -23.35 3.94 14.34
C ILE A 225 -23.05 4.92 15.46
N GLU A 226 -21.93 4.73 16.17
CA GLU A 226 -21.54 5.65 17.23
C GLU A 226 -21.27 7.07 16.69
N ALA A 227 -20.55 7.19 15.57
CA ALA A 227 -20.34 8.46 14.90
C ALA A 227 -21.65 9.13 14.45
N ALA A 228 -22.59 8.35 13.89
CA ALA A 228 -23.90 8.83 13.47
C ALA A 228 -24.71 9.38 14.65
N ARG A 229 -24.68 8.70 15.80
CA ARG A 229 -25.33 9.19 17.04
C ARG A 229 -24.74 10.49 17.54
N LYS A 230 -23.41 10.65 17.51
CA LYS A 230 -22.76 11.91 17.89
C LYS A 230 -23.16 13.08 17.00
N LEU A 231 -23.62 12.80 15.78
CA LEU A 231 -24.04 13.80 14.79
C LEU A 231 -25.56 13.90 14.62
N ASN A 232 -26.37 13.04 15.27
CA ASN A 232 -27.81 12.87 15.00
C ASN A 232 -28.11 12.57 13.51
N ARG A 233 -27.33 11.68 12.91
CA ARG A 233 -27.41 11.28 11.47
C ARG A 233 -27.63 9.77 11.30
N GLU A 234 -28.28 9.11 12.25
CA GLU A 234 -28.49 7.65 12.30
C GLU A 234 -29.16 7.09 11.04
N ASN A 235 -30.10 7.85 10.47
CA ASN A 235 -30.85 7.44 9.28
C ASN A 235 -29.96 7.17 8.06
N GLU A 236 -28.74 7.71 8.01
CA GLU A 236 -27.83 7.52 6.87
C GLU A 236 -27.30 6.09 6.76
N LEU A 237 -27.21 5.37 7.89
CA LEU A 237 -26.68 4.02 7.93
C LEU A 237 -27.74 2.95 7.71
N LYS A 238 -29.01 3.30 7.93
CA LYS A 238 -30.14 2.36 7.90
C LYS A 238 -30.21 1.57 6.59
N SER A 239 -30.20 2.27 5.46
CA SER A 239 -30.29 1.63 4.13
C SER A 239 -29.11 0.70 3.84
N PHE A 240 -27.93 0.99 4.39
CA PHE A 240 -26.76 0.13 4.20
C PHE A 240 -26.85 -1.12 5.09
N ILE A 241 -27.29 -0.99 6.34
CA ILE A 241 -27.50 -2.13 7.24
C ILE A 241 -28.60 -3.05 6.71
N GLU A 242 -29.74 -2.50 6.24
CA GLU A 242 -30.82 -3.27 5.64
C GLU A 242 -30.33 -4.08 4.42
N MET A 243 -29.54 -3.45 3.55
CA MET A 243 -28.91 -4.13 2.41
C MET A 243 -28.01 -5.31 2.84
N LEU A 244 -27.29 -5.17 3.96
CA LEU A 244 -26.43 -6.25 4.48
C LEU A 244 -27.26 -7.39 5.10
N ILE A 245 -28.37 -7.08 5.77
CA ILE A 245 -29.32 -8.08 6.28
C ILE A 245 -29.92 -8.87 5.12
N ASP A 246 -30.40 -8.19 4.07
CA ASP A 246 -30.97 -8.83 2.89
C ASP A 246 -29.96 -9.77 2.21
N LYS A 247 -28.69 -9.38 2.19
CA LYS A 247 -27.61 -10.15 1.56
C LYS A 247 -27.13 -11.34 2.39
N HIS A 248 -26.96 -11.17 3.71
CA HIS A 248 -26.36 -12.17 4.59
C HIS A 248 -27.39 -12.97 5.40
N GLY A 249 -28.66 -12.56 5.38
CA GLY A 249 -29.78 -13.19 6.06
C GLY A 249 -29.94 -12.77 7.53
N ASP A 250 -31.12 -13.08 8.08
CA ASP A 250 -31.52 -12.70 9.45
C ASP A 250 -30.71 -13.39 10.56
N ASN A 251 -30.00 -14.46 10.25
CA ASN A 251 -29.12 -15.16 11.20
C ASN A 251 -27.69 -14.60 11.21
N SER A 252 -27.40 -13.59 10.39
CA SER A 252 -26.12 -12.88 10.38
C SER A 252 -26.01 -11.93 11.59
N PRO A 253 -24.85 -11.30 11.86
CA PRO A 253 -24.74 -10.34 12.96
C PRO A 253 -25.41 -8.99 12.67
N PHE A 254 -25.71 -8.67 11.40
CA PHE A 254 -26.18 -7.34 10.98
C PHE A 254 -27.57 -6.90 11.52
N PRO A 255 -28.56 -7.78 11.77
CA PRO A 255 -29.81 -7.39 12.43
C PRO A 255 -29.61 -6.74 13.80
N SER A 256 -28.57 -7.14 14.54
CA SER A 256 -28.24 -6.50 15.83
C SER A 256 -27.76 -5.05 15.65
N LEU A 257 -27.13 -4.71 14.52
CA LEU A 257 -26.74 -3.33 14.20
C LEU A 257 -27.96 -2.45 13.97
N LEU A 258 -29.00 -2.99 13.30
CA LEU A 258 -30.24 -2.26 13.08
C LEU A 258 -30.96 -2.00 14.41
N GLN A 259 -31.02 -3.01 15.30
CA GLN A 259 -31.55 -2.84 16.65
C GLN A 259 -30.78 -1.78 17.45
N ASN A 260 -29.45 -1.80 17.38
CA ASN A 260 -28.61 -0.79 18.00
C ASN A 260 -28.92 0.60 17.44
N LEU A 261 -29.08 0.75 16.13
CA LEU A 261 -29.45 2.03 15.52
C LEU A 261 -30.80 2.55 16.01
N THR A 262 -31.77 1.66 16.28
CA THR A 262 -33.15 2.03 16.66
C THR A 262 -33.42 2.14 18.16
N ASN A 263 -32.57 1.61 19.05
CA ASN A 263 -32.77 1.60 20.51
C ASN A 263 -32.58 2.99 21.17
N ILE A 264 -33.32 4.00 20.70
CA ILE A 264 -33.33 5.39 21.22
C ILE A 264 -34.69 5.75 21.84
N GLU A 265 -35.74 4.92 21.72
CA GLU A 265 -37.08 5.27 22.26
C GLU A 265 -37.34 4.88 23.74
N SER A 266 -36.36 4.37 24.50
CA SER A 266 -36.63 3.86 25.87
C SER A 266 -35.69 4.35 26.98
N ILE A 267 -35.23 5.60 26.89
CA ILE A 267 -34.74 6.31 28.08
C ILE A 267 -35.40 7.69 28.10
N SER A 268 -36.63 7.69 28.63
CA SER A 268 -37.37 8.85 29.13
C SER A 268 -36.68 9.46 30.35
#